data_AF-A0A7E6EIZ7-F1
#
_entry.id   AF-A0A7E6EIZ7-F1
#
_cell.length_a   1.000
_cell.length_b   1.000
_cell.length_c   1.000
_cell.angle_alpha   90.00
_cell.angle_beta   90.00
_cell.angle_gamma   90.00
#
_symmetry.space_group_name_H-M   'P 1'
#
loop_
_entity.id
_entity.type
_entity.pdbx_description
1 polymer ?
#
loop_
_entity_poly.entity_id
_entity_poly.type
_entity_poly.pdbx_seq_one_letter_code
_entity_poly.pdbx_strand_id
1 'polypeptide(L)'
;MASIFYKIYHNDVKGLKTLLKKKPSQINEPIDLFGTTPLMLAFQEGADRRIIEILLEAGAELGTKDQWGRSALHFAVEWDRPYAVEILLSRGCYVNPRNVNGQTPLHWACDRGHLHIVELLLSHNGIDANVMNDDGDTPLHDAVQKRKYKLVFLLLNQDSVNLEIVNKEYRTPLLEAVSDGHLGIIQRLIARGANVNAVDHGGNNCLHLALKRENNFRSEVEHMTMLDQYCVELELGNEERYSGVVLASYLAHHGANFYCKNKSGRTPLDLIKKENLKKMLKTLFSPQCRWCQENMATVRLQPCGDIVFCENCFSEITFKRCPVCREYTLSKSEFGAPKFEDMCVKTEATCQELGAASQAIARPIFEDKEVQTVEEPRAEYRMTLHN
;
A
#
# COMPACT_ATOMS: atom_id res chain seq x y z
N MET A 1 -21.86 38.85 -10.73
CA MET A 1 -22.61 38.66 -9.45
C MET A 1 -23.72 37.59 -9.48
N ALA A 2 -24.13 37.06 -10.65
CA ALA A 2 -25.24 36.08 -10.73
C ALA A 2 -24.82 34.60 -10.85
N SER A 3 -23.52 34.29 -10.93
CA SER A 3 -23.04 32.91 -11.05
C SER A 3 -23.06 32.19 -9.70
N ILE A 4 -23.39 30.90 -9.71
CA ILE A 4 -23.31 30.00 -8.55
C ILE A 4 -21.93 30.03 -7.89
N PHE A 5 -20.87 30.20 -8.70
CA PHE A 5 -19.49 30.42 -8.22
C PHE A 5 -19.42 31.53 -7.17
N TYR A 6 -19.92 32.72 -7.50
CA TYR A 6 -19.84 33.89 -6.62
C TYR A 6 -20.62 33.66 -5.32
N LYS A 7 -21.73 32.92 -5.40
CA LYS A 7 -22.55 32.61 -4.22
C LYS A 7 -21.86 31.66 -3.26
N ILE A 8 -21.14 30.67 -3.79
CA ILE A 8 -20.35 29.72 -3.01
C ILE A 8 -19.12 30.44 -2.44
N TYR A 9 -18.34 31.12 -3.28
CA TYR A 9 -17.11 31.82 -2.89
C TYR A 9 -17.33 32.84 -1.76
N HIS A 10 -18.44 33.60 -1.80
CA HIS A 10 -18.77 34.58 -0.75
C HIS A 10 -19.69 34.04 0.35
N ASN A 11 -19.95 32.73 0.41
CA ASN A 11 -20.85 32.12 1.39
C ASN A 11 -22.25 32.77 1.45
N ASP A 12 -22.79 33.22 0.31
CA ASP A 12 -24.09 33.87 0.19
C ASP A 12 -25.24 32.85 0.23
N VAL A 13 -25.60 32.43 1.44
CA VAL A 13 -26.68 31.45 1.70
C VAL A 13 -28.01 31.86 1.08
N LYS A 14 -28.41 33.13 1.22
CA LYS A 14 -29.71 33.61 0.70
C LYS A 14 -29.69 33.66 -0.83
N GLY A 15 -28.60 34.15 -1.41
CA GLY A 15 -28.41 34.22 -2.84
C GLY A 15 -28.33 32.85 -3.48
N LEU A 16 -27.62 31.89 -2.87
CA LEU A 16 -27.54 30.51 -3.35
C LEU A 16 -28.91 29.83 -3.36
N LYS A 17 -29.67 29.90 -2.25
CA LYS A 17 -31.04 29.35 -2.19
C LYS A 17 -31.95 29.98 -3.25
N THR A 18 -31.85 31.29 -3.46
CA THR A 18 -32.65 31.99 -4.47
C THR A 18 -32.26 31.59 -5.89
N LEU A 19 -30.96 31.41 -6.14
CA LEU A 19 -30.44 30.99 -7.43
C LEU A 19 -30.90 29.57 -7.77
N LEU A 20 -30.71 28.60 -6.87
CA LEU A 20 -31.09 27.20 -7.10
C LEU A 20 -32.60 27.01 -7.25
N LYS A 21 -33.42 27.82 -6.59
CA LYS A 21 -34.88 27.86 -6.84
C LYS A 21 -35.23 28.31 -8.26
N LYS A 22 -34.47 29.26 -8.81
CA LYS A 22 -34.72 29.82 -10.16
C LYS A 22 -34.07 28.97 -11.26
N LYS A 23 -32.94 28.33 -10.97
CA LYS A 23 -32.11 27.58 -11.92
C LYS A 23 -31.58 26.31 -11.27
N PRO A 24 -32.42 25.28 -11.05
CA PRO A 24 -32.00 24.05 -10.38
C PRO A 24 -30.94 23.27 -11.15
N SER A 25 -30.88 23.37 -12.48
CA SER A 25 -29.88 22.67 -13.32
C SER A 25 -28.44 23.05 -12.97
N GLN A 26 -28.21 24.25 -12.44
CA GLN A 26 -26.88 24.73 -12.08
C GLN A 26 -26.21 23.95 -10.95
N ILE A 27 -26.93 23.06 -10.24
CA ILE A 27 -26.40 22.34 -9.09
C ILE A 27 -25.25 21.38 -9.45
N ASN A 28 -25.27 20.81 -10.68
CA ASN A 28 -24.26 19.87 -11.17
C ASN A 28 -23.57 20.35 -12.46
N GLU A 29 -23.97 21.50 -13.02
CA GLU A 29 -23.31 22.08 -14.19
C GLU A 29 -21.85 22.44 -13.87
N PRO A 30 -20.89 22.04 -14.72
CA PRO A 30 -19.51 22.47 -14.59
C PRO A 30 -19.37 23.99 -14.51
N ILE A 31 -18.63 24.48 -13.52
CA ILE A 31 -18.41 25.91 -13.31
C ILE A 31 -17.18 26.44 -14.06
N ASP A 32 -16.34 25.54 -14.58
CA ASP A 32 -15.12 25.83 -15.32
C ASP A 32 -14.88 24.80 -16.43
N LEU A 33 -13.82 25.02 -17.22
CA LEU A 33 -13.41 24.12 -18.31
C LEU A 33 -12.84 22.78 -17.79
N PHE A 34 -12.63 22.65 -16.49
CA PHE A 34 -12.10 21.44 -15.88
C PHE A 34 -13.17 20.46 -15.46
N GLY A 35 -14.46 20.79 -15.57
CA GLY A 35 -15.52 19.91 -15.12
C GLY A 35 -15.77 20.02 -13.61
N THR A 36 -15.23 21.04 -12.94
CA THR A 36 -15.44 21.24 -11.50
C THR A 36 -16.94 21.50 -11.25
N THR A 37 -17.55 20.75 -10.33
CA THR A 37 -18.95 20.99 -9.93
C THR A 37 -19.04 22.07 -8.85
N PRO A 38 -20.22 22.66 -8.62
CA PRO A 38 -20.42 23.59 -7.51
C PRO A 38 -20.03 22.99 -6.14
N LEU A 39 -20.27 21.70 -5.92
CA LEU A 39 -19.89 21.02 -4.69
C LEU A 39 -18.36 20.89 -4.54
N MET A 40 -17.65 20.57 -5.63
CA MET A 40 -16.17 20.54 -5.64
C MET A 40 -15.60 21.93 -5.34
N LEU A 41 -16.14 22.98 -5.96
CA LEU A 41 -15.77 24.37 -5.66
C LEU A 41 -15.97 24.70 -4.19
N ALA A 42 -17.11 24.31 -3.61
CA ALA A 42 -17.38 24.58 -2.20
C ALA A 42 -16.31 23.99 -1.28
N PHE A 43 -15.78 22.81 -1.58
CA PHE A 43 -14.68 22.21 -0.81
C PHE A 43 -13.34 22.90 -1.05
N GLN A 44 -13.04 23.25 -2.30
CA GLN A 44 -11.85 24.00 -2.65
C GLN A 44 -11.78 25.34 -1.91
N GLU A 45 -12.83 26.15 -2.04
CA GLU A 45 -12.91 27.50 -1.44
C GLU A 45 -13.14 27.47 0.08
N GLY A 46 -13.40 26.30 0.66
CA GLY A 46 -13.67 26.16 2.09
C GLY A 46 -14.97 26.82 2.51
N ALA A 47 -16.02 26.65 1.70
CA ALA A 47 -17.32 27.21 1.96
C ALA A 47 -17.90 26.72 3.31
N ASP A 48 -18.68 27.60 3.94
CA ASP A 48 -19.41 27.33 5.17
C ASP A 48 -20.21 26.03 5.06
N ARG A 49 -20.31 25.31 6.18
CA ARG A 49 -21.19 24.14 6.33
C ARG A 49 -22.58 24.34 5.70
N ARG A 50 -23.20 25.51 5.92
CA ARG A 50 -24.53 25.82 5.40
C ARG A 50 -24.58 25.81 3.87
N ILE A 51 -23.53 26.26 3.19
CA ILE A 51 -23.45 26.22 1.72
C ILE A 51 -23.37 24.77 1.26
N ILE A 52 -22.51 23.98 1.88
CA ILE A 52 -22.36 22.55 1.57
C ILE A 52 -23.71 21.82 1.77
N GLU A 53 -24.39 22.03 2.89
CA GLU A 53 -25.71 21.45 3.15
C GLU A 53 -26.75 21.84 2.10
N ILE A 54 -26.80 23.12 1.71
CA ILE A 54 -27.73 23.60 0.67
C ILE A 54 -27.46 22.90 -0.67
N LEU A 55 -26.19 22.75 -1.05
CA LEU A 55 -25.84 22.07 -2.30
C LEU A 55 -26.27 20.60 -2.26
N LEU A 56 -26.00 19.91 -1.16
CA LEU A 56 -26.37 18.51 -0.99
C LEU A 56 -27.89 18.30 -0.92
N GLU A 57 -28.62 19.17 -0.21
CA GLU A 57 -30.10 19.16 -0.15
C GLU A 57 -30.74 19.45 -1.51
N ALA A 58 -30.08 20.26 -2.35
CA ALA A 58 -30.51 20.57 -3.70
C ALA A 58 -30.18 19.46 -4.73
N GLY A 59 -29.56 18.36 -4.31
CA GLY A 59 -29.26 17.22 -5.18
C GLY A 59 -27.90 17.27 -5.86
N ALA A 60 -26.90 17.91 -5.24
CA ALA A 60 -25.53 17.84 -5.75
C ALA A 60 -25.04 16.39 -5.84
N GLU A 61 -24.54 16.02 -7.02
CA GLU A 61 -24.01 14.68 -7.27
C GLU A 61 -22.64 14.50 -6.61
N LEU A 62 -22.46 13.38 -5.90
CA LEU A 62 -21.21 13.07 -5.19
C LEU A 62 -20.20 12.32 -6.07
N GLY A 63 -20.70 11.61 -7.07
CA GLY A 63 -19.93 10.71 -7.94
C GLY A 63 -19.41 11.36 -9.22
N THR A 64 -19.84 12.59 -9.54
CA THR A 64 -19.35 13.32 -10.70
C THR A 64 -17.84 13.49 -10.60
N LYS A 65 -17.17 13.36 -11.74
CA LYS A 65 -15.72 13.51 -11.85
C LYS A 65 -15.38 14.72 -12.72
N ASP A 66 -14.33 15.43 -12.34
CA ASP A 66 -13.72 16.44 -13.19
C ASP A 66 -12.88 15.80 -14.32
N GLN A 67 -12.24 16.62 -15.14
CA GLN A 67 -11.46 16.15 -16.30
C GLN A 67 -10.25 15.26 -15.92
N TRP A 68 -9.79 15.33 -14.67
CA TRP A 68 -8.72 14.48 -14.15
C TRP A 68 -9.28 13.29 -13.36
N GLY A 69 -10.57 13.00 -13.49
CA GLY A 69 -11.21 11.87 -12.83
C GLY A 69 -11.40 12.07 -11.32
N ARG A 70 -11.21 13.28 -10.80
CA ARG A 70 -11.33 13.57 -9.36
C ARG A 70 -12.80 13.77 -8.99
N SER A 71 -13.23 13.07 -7.96
CA SER A 71 -14.58 13.21 -7.37
C SER A 71 -14.62 14.31 -6.30
N ALA A 72 -15.82 14.66 -5.82
CA ALA A 72 -15.99 15.60 -4.71
C ALA A 72 -15.19 15.18 -3.45
N LEU A 73 -15.04 13.87 -3.21
CA LEU A 73 -14.22 13.34 -2.12
C LEU A 73 -12.73 13.64 -2.30
N HIS A 74 -12.19 13.60 -3.52
CA HIS A 74 -10.80 14.00 -3.77
C HIS A 74 -10.58 15.48 -3.43
N PHE A 75 -11.50 16.37 -3.83
CA PHE A 75 -11.41 17.79 -3.50
C PHE A 75 -11.48 18.03 -1.99
N ALA A 76 -12.37 17.35 -1.27
CA ALA A 76 -12.44 17.44 0.18
C ALA A 76 -11.13 17.02 0.86
N VAL A 77 -10.48 15.97 0.35
CA VAL A 77 -9.18 15.52 0.86
C VAL A 77 -8.04 16.47 0.50
N GLU A 78 -7.93 16.88 -0.77
CA GLU A 78 -6.83 17.74 -1.25
C GLU A 78 -6.77 19.07 -0.50
N TRP A 79 -7.92 19.63 -0.13
CA TRP A 79 -8.03 20.90 0.58
C TRP A 79 -8.16 20.77 2.09
N ASP A 80 -7.85 19.60 2.66
CA ASP A 80 -7.92 19.30 4.10
C ASP A 80 -9.25 19.74 4.74
N ARG A 81 -10.36 19.19 4.22
CA ARG A 81 -11.73 19.49 4.67
C ARG A 81 -12.36 18.30 5.41
N PRO A 82 -11.98 17.98 6.67
CA PRO A 82 -12.54 16.86 7.41
C PRO A 82 -14.07 16.85 7.47
N TYR A 83 -14.70 18.01 7.74
CA TYR A 83 -16.15 18.13 7.75
C TYR A 83 -16.80 17.76 6.40
N ALA A 84 -16.16 18.14 5.28
CA ALA A 84 -16.63 17.78 3.96
C ALA A 84 -16.47 16.27 3.71
N VAL A 85 -15.37 15.66 4.18
CA VAL A 85 -15.18 14.20 4.13
C VAL A 85 -16.28 13.49 4.92
N GLU A 86 -16.51 13.87 6.18
CA GLU A 86 -17.57 13.31 7.03
C GLU A 86 -18.95 13.36 6.38
N ILE A 87 -19.34 14.52 5.84
CA ILE A 87 -20.66 14.65 5.24
C ILE A 87 -20.78 13.81 3.95
N LEU A 88 -19.76 13.78 3.10
CA LEU A 88 -19.77 12.94 1.90
C LEU A 88 -19.91 11.45 2.25
N LEU A 89 -19.15 10.98 3.24
CA LEU A 89 -19.19 9.61 3.74
C LEU A 89 -20.58 9.26 4.31
N SER A 90 -21.18 10.19 5.07
CA SER A 90 -22.53 10.02 5.64
C SER A 90 -23.64 9.97 4.58
N ARG A 91 -23.40 10.52 3.39
CA ARG A 91 -24.33 10.52 2.25
C ARG A 91 -24.09 9.37 1.28
N GLY A 92 -23.23 8.41 1.64
CA GLY A 92 -23.00 7.19 0.87
C GLY A 92 -22.26 7.44 -0.44
N CYS A 93 -21.33 8.40 -0.47
CA CYS A 93 -20.44 8.53 -1.63
C CYS A 93 -19.61 7.25 -1.82
N TYR A 94 -19.21 6.97 -3.06
CA TYR A 94 -18.22 5.93 -3.32
C TYR A 94 -16.87 6.39 -2.74
N VAL A 95 -16.25 5.55 -1.90
CA VAL A 95 -15.07 5.94 -1.09
C VAL A 95 -13.72 5.62 -1.73
N ASN A 96 -13.70 4.76 -2.76
CA ASN A 96 -12.48 4.42 -3.52
C ASN A 96 -12.51 4.92 -4.99
N PRO A 97 -12.99 6.14 -5.30
CA PRO A 97 -12.95 6.64 -6.67
C PRO A 97 -11.49 6.78 -7.10
N ARG A 98 -11.16 6.37 -8.32
CA ARG A 98 -9.84 6.54 -8.89
C ARG A 98 -9.81 7.73 -9.84
N ASN A 99 -8.80 8.60 -9.69
CA ASN A 99 -8.49 9.67 -10.63
C ASN A 99 -7.75 9.10 -11.87
N VAL A 100 -7.32 9.96 -12.80
CA VAL A 100 -6.63 9.53 -14.03
C VAL A 100 -5.27 8.87 -13.80
N ASN A 101 -4.67 9.05 -12.61
CA ASN A 101 -3.41 8.40 -12.21
C ASN A 101 -3.68 7.15 -11.33
N GLY A 102 -4.92 6.67 -11.31
CA GLY A 102 -5.33 5.52 -10.49
C GLY A 102 -5.39 5.79 -8.98
N GLN A 103 -5.13 7.02 -8.51
CA GLN A 103 -5.08 7.37 -7.09
C GLN A 103 -6.48 7.52 -6.50
N THR A 104 -6.64 7.07 -5.26
CA THR A 104 -7.86 7.24 -4.46
C THR A 104 -7.73 8.43 -3.50
N PRO A 105 -8.83 8.89 -2.87
CA PRO A 105 -8.74 9.89 -1.81
C PRO A 105 -7.82 9.48 -0.65
N LEU A 106 -7.72 8.18 -0.33
CA LEU A 106 -6.80 7.70 0.70
C LEU A 106 -5.32 7.88 0.30
N HIS A 107 -4.96 7.68 -0.97
CA HIS A 107 -3.61 8.00 -1.47
C HIS A 107 -3.28 9.47 -1.22
N TRP A 108 -4.19 10.37 -1.60
CA TRP A 108 -4.00 11.82 -1.43
C TRP A 108 -3.89 12.25 0.03
N ALA A 109 -4.72 11.66 0.91
CA ALA A 109 -4.65 11.92 2.34
C ALA A 109 -3.30 11.46 2.92
N CYS A 110 -2.80 10.31 2.46
CA CYS A 110 -1.52 9.75 2.86
C CYS A 110 -0.32 10.57 2.37
N ASP A 111 -0.31 10.93 1.10
CA ASP A 111 0.70 11.77 0.46
C ASP A 111 0.84 13.13 1.17
N ARG A 112 -0.30 13.81 1.39
CA ARG A 112 -0.32 15.15 2.01
C ARG A 112 -0.09 15.11 3.52
N GLY A 113 -0.43 14.00 4.19
CA GLY A 113 -0.28 13.87 5.64
C GLY A 113 -1.50 14.28 6.45
N HIS A 114 -2.70 14.24 5.87
CA HIS A 114 -3.95 14.64 6.52
C HIS A 114 -4.43 13.55 7.51
N LEU A 115 -3.80 13.52 8.69
CA LEU A 115 -4.01 12.49 9.72
C LEU A 115 -5.48 12.23 10.03
N HIS A 116 -6.23 13.29 10.31
CA HIS A 116 -7.64 13.15 10.68
C HIS A 116 -8.51 12.64 9.53
N ILE A 117 -8.21 13.04 8.29
CA ILE A 117 -8.91 12.54 7.11
C ILE A 117 -8.60 11.05 6.87
N VAL A 118 -7.36 10.63 7.09
CA VAL A 118 -6.99 9.20 7.02
C VAL A 118 -7.79 8.39 8.05
N GLU A 119 -7.90 8.88 9.29
CA GLU A 119 -8.73 8.22 10.32
C GLU A 119 -10.20 8.11 9.88
N LEU A 120 -10.78 9.20 9.36
CA LEU A 120 -12.16 9.22 8.87
C LEU A 120 -12.37 8.19 7.75
N LEU A 121 -11.48 8.18 6.73
CA LEU A 121 -11.57 7.25 5.61
C LEU A 121 -11.40 5.79 6.04
N LEU A 122 -10.40 5.49 6.88
CA LEU A 122 -10.15 4.13 7.37
C LEU A 122 -11.26 3.60 8.28
N SER A 123 -12.00 4.49 8.96
CA SER A 123 -13.16 4.11 9.78
C SER A 123 -14.42 3.80 8.98
N HIS A 124 -14.43 4.08 7.67
CA HIS A 124 -15.62 3.92 6.84
C HIS A 124 -15.71 2.53 6.21
N ASN A 125 -16.90 1.94 6.24
CA ASN A 125 -17.14 0.62 5.67
C ASN A 125 -16.95 0.61 4.14
N GLY A 126 -16.11 -0.31 3.66
CA GLY A 126 -15.84 -0.47 2.23
C GLY A 126 -14.64 0.34 1.72
N ILE A 127 -13.90 1.02 2.60
CA ILE A 127 -12.59 1.55 2.26
C ILE A 127 -11.64 0.41 1.87
N ASP A 128 -10.93 0.57 0.76
CA ASP A 128 -9.89 -0.36 0.32
C ASP A 128 -8.52 0.33 0.41
N ALA A 129 -7.75 -0.04 1.43
CA ALA A 129 -6.41 0.50 1.69
C ALA A 129 -5.31 -0.17 0.84
N ASN A 130 -5.67 -1.09 -0.05
CA ASN A 130 -4.74 -1.84 -0.91
C ASN A 130 -4.85 -1.46 -2.39
N VAL A 131 -5.71 -0.49 -2.74
CA VAL A 131 -5.81 -0.01 -4.13
C VAL A 131 -4.44 0.48 -4.58
N MET A 132 -4.01 0.04 -5.76
CA MET A 132 -2.78 0.52 -6.39
C MET A 132 -3.09 1.70 -7.32
N ASN A 133 -2.28 2.75 -7.23
CA ASN A 133 -2.22 3.80 -8.24
C ASN A 133 -1.51 3.29 -9.51
N ASP A 134 -1.38 4.15 -10.51
CA ASP A 134 -0.78 3.74 -11.79
C ASP A 134 0.70 3.38 -11.68
N ASP A 135 1.40 3.80 -10.62
CA ASP A 135 2.78 3.41 -10.30
C ASP A 135 2.89 2.13 -9.47
N GLY A 136 1.75 1.49 -9.19
CA GLY A 136 1.67 0.29 -8.36
C GLY A 136 1.78 0.58 -6.86
N ASP A 137 1.90 1.85 -6.48
CA ASP A 137 1.95 2.25 -5.08
C ASP A 137 0.55 2.17 -4.46
N THR A 138 0.49 1.63 -3.24
CA THR A 138 -0.69 1.70 -2.37
C THR A 138 -0.62 2.94 -1.47
N PRO A 139 -1.69 3.32 -0.74
CA PRO A 139 -1.61 4.40 0.24
C PRO A 139 -0.52 4.20 1.32
N LEU A 140 -0.18 2.94 1.63
CA LEU A 140 0.94 2.63 2.52
C LEU A 140 2.29 2.95 1.88
N HIS A 141 2.47 2.69 0.58
CA HIS A 141 3.67 3.11 -0.14
C HIS A 141 3.81 4.64 -0.10
N ASP A 142 2.75 5.38 -0.43
CA ASP A 142 2.75 6.85 -0.38
C ASP A 142 3.14 7.38 1.02
N ALA A 143 2.53 6.83 2.08
CA ALA A 143 2.82 7.23 3.45
C ALA A 143 4.30 6.95 3.85
N VAL A 144 4.87 5.84 3.38
CA VAL A 144 6.27 5.48 3.60
C VAL A 144 7.21 6.44 2.85
N GLN A 145 7.01 6.62 1.54
CA GLN A 145 7.83 7.51 0.69
C GLN A 145 7.78 8.97 1.20
N LYS A 146 6.62 9.43 1.69
CA LYS A 146 6.46 10.78 2.27
C LYS A 146 6.85 10.87 3.74
N ARG A 147 7.38 9.80 4.33
CA ARG A 147 7.95 9.76 5.71
C ARG A 147 6.92 10.09 6.78
N LYS A 148 5.65 9.75 6.54
CA LYS A 148 4.54 10.09 7.42
C LYS A 148 4.38 9.01 8.49
N TYR A 149 5.31 8.95 9.44
CA TYR A 149 5.37 7.89 10.46
C TYR A 149 4.03 7.64 11.19
N LYS A 150 3.30 8.70 11.59
CA LYS A 150 1.98 8.57 12.24
C LYS A 150 0.93 7.93 11.33
N LEU A 151 0.98 8.23 10.02
CA LEU A 151 0.06 7.64 9.04
C LEU A 151 0.38 6.16 8.78
N VAL A 152 1.67 5.84 8.65
CA VAL A 152 2.11 4.43 8.55
C VAL A 152 1.59 3.66 9.76
N PHE A 153 1.74 4.21 10.97
CA PHE A 153 1.22 3.57 12.18
C PHE A 153 -0.30 3.34 12.14
N LEU A 154 -1.09 4.32 11.69
CA LEU A 154 -2.54 4.16 11.53
C LEU A 154 -2.91 3.08 10.51
N LEU A 155 -2.25 3.08 9.34
CA LEU A 155 -2.50 2.09 8.30
C LEU A 155 -2.16 0.67 8.78
N LEU A 156 -1.03 0.49 9.48
CA LEU A 156 -0.62 -0.82 10.01
C LEU A 156 -1.52 -1.34 11.15
N ASN A 157 -2.36 -0.49 11.74
CA ASN A 157 -3.39 -0.93 12.70
C ASN A 157 -4.62 -1.55 12.01
N GLN A 158 -4.73 -1.44 10.69
CA GLN A 158 -5.79 -2.09 9.92
C GLN A 158 -5.34 -3.50 9.50
N ASP A 159 -6.07 -4.54 9.93
CA ASP A 159 -5.76 -5.93 9.58
C ASP A 159 -5.89 -6.21 8.08
N SER A 160 -6.66 -5.40 7.35
CA SER A 160 -6.86 -5.54 5.91
C SER A 160 -5.68 -5.07 5.07
N VAL A 161 -4.72 -4.32 5.62
CA VAL A 161 -3.60 -3.75 4.86
C VAL A 161 -2.58 -4.85 4.52
N ASN A 162 -2.34 -5.03 3.22
CA ASN A 162 -1.40 -6.02 2.70
C ASN A 162 0.00 -5.40 2.54
N LEU A 163 0.98 -5.97 3.25
CA LEU A 163 2.37 -5.49 3.29
C LEU A 163 3.23 -6.02 2.13
N GLU A 164 2.68 -6.91 1.31
CA GLU A 164 3.42 -7.64 0.26
C GLU A 164 3.06 -7.20 -1.15
N ILE A 165 2.20 -6.18 -1.28
CA ILE A 165 1.95 -5.52 -2.58
C ILE A 165 3.23 -4.83 -3.01
N VAL A 166 3.56 -4.96 -4.29
CA VAL A 166 4.75 -4.37 -4.90
C VAL A 166 4.36 -3.28 -5.89
N ASN A 167 5.13 -2.19 -5.91
CA ASN A 167 5.01 -1.15 -6.92
C ASN A 167 5.75 -1.51 -8.22
N LYS A 168 5.82 -0.59 -9.19
CA LYS A 168 6.52 -0.80 -10.46
C LYS A 168 8.00 -1.14 -10.33
N GLU A 169 8.65 -0.70 -9.26
CA GLU A 169 10.04 -1.05 -8.93
C GLU A 169 10.16 -2.43 -8.26
N TYR A 170 9.05 -3.18 -8.20
CA TYR A 170 8.90 -4.45 -7.47
C TYR A 170 9.22 -4.30 -5.98
N ARG A 171 9.01 -3.12 -5.40
CA ARG A 171 9.28 -2.86 -4.00
C ARG A 171 8.02 -2.97 -3.18
N THR A 172 8.11 -3.72 -2.09
CA THR A 172 7.13 -3.66 -1.00
C THR A 172 7.34 -2.38 -0.17
N PRO A 173 6.37 -1.98 0.69
CA PRO A 173 6.56 -0.86 1.59
C PRO A 173 7.81 -0.99 2.49
N LEU A 174 8.20 -2.23 2.84
CA LEU A 174 9.44 -2.47 3.59
C LEU A 174 10.68 -2.13 2.76
N LEU A 175 10.72 -2.54 1.49
CA LEU A 175 11.84 -2.22 0.61
C LEU A 175 11.95 -0.71 0.37
N GLU A 176 10.83 -0.01 0.25
CA GLU A 176 10.83 1.46 0.17
C GLU A 176 11.36 2.11 1.45
N ALA A 177 10.89 1.67 2.62
CA ALA A 177 11.35 2.20 3.90
C ALA A 177 12.87 2.01 4.09
N VAL A 178 13.42 0.88 3.63
CA VAL A 178 14.86 0.62 3.66
C VAL A 178 15.62 1.47 2.64
N SER A 179 15.10 1.61 1.41
CA SER A 179 15.70 2.45 0.37
C SER A 179 15.82 3.91 0.82
N ASP A 180 14.76 4.45 1.42
CA ASP A 180 14.72 5.86 1.84
C ASP A 180 15.35 6.09 3.23
N GLY A 181 15.43 5.01 4.00
CA GLY A 181 16.15 4.89 5.27
C GLY A 181 15.41 5.41 6.49
N HIS A 182 14.18 4.94 6.64
CA HIS A 182 13.23 5.26 7.71
C HIS A 182 13.21 4.18 8.79
N LEU A 183 14.10 4.25 9.77
CA LEU A 183 14.28 3.20 10.78
C LEU A 183 13.01 2.92 11.58
N GLY A 184 12.29 3.97 11.99
CA GLY A 184 11.06 3.80 12.75
C GLY A 184 9.98 3.08 11.93
N ILE A 185 9.89 3.40 10.64
CA ILE A 185 8.97 2.76 9.70
C ILE A 185 9.37 1.30 9.45
N ILE A 186 10.66 1.03 9.19
CA ILE A 186 11.21 -0.32 9.00
C ILE A 186 10.86 -1.20 10.21
N GLN A 187 11.11 -0.73 11.42
CA GLN A 187 10.81 -1.45 12.66
C GLN A 187 9.31 -1.78 12.76
N ARG A 188 8.43 -0.83 12.42
CA ARG A 188 6.98 -1.04 12.47
C ARG A 188 6.50 -2.07 11.44
N LEU A 189 7.03 -2.01 10.22
CA LEU A 189 6.68 -2.97 9.17
C LEU A 189 7.12 -4.39 9.54
N ILE A 190 8.33 -4.56 10.07
CA ILE A 190 8.83 -5.86 10.55
C ILE A 190 7.98 -6.37 11.72
N ALA A 191 7.67 -5.50 12.69
CA ALA A 191 6.80 -5.87 13.81
C ALA A 191 5.39 -6.30 13.37
N ARG A 192 4.93 -5.83 12.22
CA ARG A 192 3.66 -6.23 11.60
C ARG A 192 3.78 -7.43 10.65
N GLY A 193 4.96 -8.04 10.56
CA GLY A 193 5.19 -9.28 9.82
C GLY A 193 5.61 -9.11 8.36
N ALA A 194 6.00 -7.92 7.92
CA ALA A 194 6.47 -7.69 6.55
C ALA A 194 7.61 -8.64 6.17
N ASN A 195 7.60 -9.15 4.95
CA ASN A 195 8.60 -10.09 4.46
C ASN A 195 9.96 -9.41 4.22
N VAL A 196 10.89 -9.61 5.15
CA VAL A 196 12.27 -9.12 5.03
C VAL A 196 13.07 -9.73 3.87
N ASN A 197 12.61 -10.83 3.27
CA ASN A 197 13.26 -11.49 2.14
C ASN A 197 12.65 -11.13 0.77
N ALA A 198 11.73 -10.17 0.71
CA ALA A 198 11.29 -9.58 -0.54
C ALA A 198 12.48 -9.00 -1.33
N VAL A 199 12.37 -8.99 -2.66
CA VAL A 199 13.40 -8.45 -3.55
C VAL A 199 12.81 -7.46 -4.54
N ASP A 200 13.55 -6.38 -4.83
CA ASP A 200 13.18 -5.39 -5.84
C ASP A 200 13.37 -5.91 -7.28
N HIS A 201 13.10 -5.06 -8.28
CA HIS A 201 13.23 -5.42 -9.69
C HIS A 201 14.66 -5.85 -10.06
N GLY A 202 15.67 -5.39 -9.32
CA GLY A 202 17.07 -5.77 -9.49
C GLY A 202 17.47 -7.06 -8.76
N GLY A 203 16.54 -7.72 -8.07
CA GLY A 203 16.82 -8.86 -7.19
C GLY A 203 17.51 -8.45 -5.87
N ASN A 204 17.46 -7.17 -5.50
CA ASN A 204 18.05 -6.69 -4.25
C ASN A 204 17.05 -6.92 -3.12
N ASN A 205 17.45 -7.70 -2.11
CA ASN A 205 16.73 -7.75 -0.84
C ASN A 205 17.02 -6.51 0.03
N CYS A 206 16.37 -6.42 1.20
CA CYS A 206 16.57 -5.31 2.13
C CYS A 206 18.04 -5.10 2.53
N LEU A 207 18.86 -6.16 2.64
CA LEU A 207 20.28 -6.03 2.99
C LEU A 207 21.09 -5.35 1.88
N HIS A 208 20.81 -5.69 0.62
CA HIS A 208 21.43 -4.99 -0.52
C HIS A 208 21.08 -3.51 -0.50
N LEU A 209 19.80 -3.17 -0.29
CA LEU A 209 19.34 -1.78 -0.24
C LEU A 209 19.99 -1.01 0.92
N ALA A 210 20.06 -1.64 2.10
CA ALA A 210 20.69 -1.05 3.28
C ALA A 210 22.17 -0.72 3.04
N LEU A 211 22.92 -1.63 2.41
CA LEU A 211 24.35 -1.48 2.16
C LEU A 211 24.68 -0.57 0.97
N LYS A 212 23.78 -0.44 -0.02
CA LYS A 212 23.94 0.49 -1.16
C LYS A 212 23.76 1.95 -0.76
N ARG A 213 23.04 2.21 0.33
CA ARG A 213 22.72 3.56 0.76
C ARG A 213 23.96 4.25 1.33
N GLU A 214 24.31 5.40 0.75
CA GLU A 214 25.48 6.18 1.17
C GLU A 214 25.22 7.01 2.43
N ASN A 215 24.00 7.51 2.57
CA ASN A 215 23.60 8.33 3.71
C ASN A 215 23.25 7.46 4.93
N ASN A 216 23.48 7.99 6.14
CA ASN A 216 23.05 7.34 7.38
C ASN A 216 21.52 7.30 7.51
N PHE A 217 21.03 6.23 8.12
CA PHE A 217 19.63 6.01 8.41
C PHE A 217 19.12 7.01 9.44
N ARG A 218 17.83 7.34 9.37
CA ARG A 218 17.18 8.29 10.28
C ARG A 218 16.11 7.56 11.06
N SER A 219 15.97 7.91 12.34
CA SER A 219 14.91 7.38 13.19
C SER A 219 13.89 8.48 13.46
N GLU A 220 12.62 8.19 13.18
CA GLU A 220 11.47 9.01 13.55
C GLU A 220 11.05 8.79 15.03
N VAL A 221 11.62 7.76 15.67
CA VAL A 221 11.38 7.38 17.06
C VAL A 221 12.65 7.47 17.89
N GLU A 222 12.48 7.55 19.21
CA GLU A 222 13.61 7.56 20.13
C GLU A 222 14.36 6.22 20.13
N HIS A 223 15.68 6.32 20.04
CA HIS A 223 16.72 5.33 20.36
C HIS A 223 16.34 3.83 20.15
N MET A 224 16.64 3.30 18.96
CA MET A 224 16.67 1.84 18.74
C MET A 224 17.88 1.23 19.46
N THR A 225 17.72 0.92 20.75
CA THR A 225 18.78 0.30 21.60
C THR A 225 19.31 -1.00 21.03
N MET A 226 18.49 -1.76 20.31
CA MET A 226 18.89 -3.00 19.64
C MET A 226 20.03 -2.80 18.64
N LEU A 227 20.17 -1.60 18.05
CA LEU A 227 21.29 -1.31 17.13
C LEU A 227 22.63 -1.20 17.87
N ASP A 228 22.63 -0.86 19.16
CA ASP A 228 23.86 -0.70 19.96
C ASP A 228 24.59 -2.03 20.12
N GLN A 229 23.85 -3.13 20.23
CA GLN A 229 24.43 -4.48 20.26
C GLN A 229 25.28 -4.75 19.02
N TYR A 230 24.79 -4.39 17.83
CA TYR A 230 25.53 -4.61 16.59
C TYR A 230 26.72 -3.67 16.42
N CYS A 231 26.67 -2.46 16.99
CA CYS A 231 27.86 -1.61 17.06
C CYS A 231 28.98 -2.30 17.85
N VAL A 232 28.66 -2.90 18.99
CA VAL A 232 29.63 -3.64 19.82
C VAL A 232 30.12 -4.90 19.11
N GLU A 233 29.20 -5.72 18.59
CA GLU A 233 29.56 -6.98 17.91
C GLU A 233 30.40 -6.77 16.65
N LEU A 234 30.24 -5.63 15.98
CA LEU A 234 30.98 -5.27 14.76
C LEU A 234 32.16 -4.34 15.01
N GLU A 235 32.48 -4.03 16.27
CA GLU A 235 33.57 -3.12 16.66
C GLU A 235 33.47 -1.74 15.96
N LEU A 236 32.25 -1.21 15.85
CA LEU A 236 31.94 0.06 15.18
C LEU A 236 31.77 1.20 16.19
N GLY A 237 32.15 2.41 15.78
CA GLY A 237 31.94 3.62 16.58
C GLY A 237 30.48 4.07 16.63
N ASN A 238 30.15 4.96 17.57
CA ASN A 238 28.79 5.50 17.75
C ASN A 238 28.28 6.25 16.51
N GLU A 239 29.19 6.83 15.74
CA GLU A 239 28.91 7.52 14.47
C GLU A 239 28.45 6.57 13.35
N GLU A 240 28.83 5.29 13.42
CA GLU A 240 28.44 4.23 12.48
C GLU A 240 27.13 3.53 12.90
N ARG A 241 26.52 3.94 14.02
CA ARG A 241 25.30 3.32 14.56
C ARG A 241 24.14 3.24 13.58
N TYR A 242 23.95 4.29 12.78
CA TYR A 242 22.91 4.34 11.77
C TYR A 242 23.46 4.05 10.36
N SER A 243 24.59 3.33 10.27
CA SER A 243 25.14 2.89 9.00
C SER A 243 24.31 1.75 8.38
N GLY A 244 24.46 1.58 7.08
CA GLY A 244 23.83 0.46 6.36
C GLY A 244 24.26 -0.91 6.88
N VAL A 245 25.47 -1.05 7.41
CA VAL A 245 25.97 -2.32 7.96
C VAL A 245 25.22 -2.67 9.25
N VAL A 246 25.05 -1.71 10.16
CA VAL A 246 24.32 -1.94 11.42
C VAL A 246 22.86 -2.26 11.15
N LEU A 247 22.21 -1.55 10.21
CA LEU A 247 20.84 -1.90 9.82
C LEU A 247 20.78 -3.26 9.13
N ALA A 248 21.75 -3.61 8.28
CA ALA A 248 21.79 -4.92 7.64
C ALA A 248 21.89 -6.05 8.67
N SER A 249 22.66 -5.87 9.74
CA SER A 249 22.71 -6.83 10.86
C SER A 249 21.37 -6.97 11.57
N TYR A 250 20.68 -5.85 11.84
CA TYR A 250 19.35 -5.86 12.43
C TYR A 250 18.33 -6.59 11.54
N LEU A 251 18.32 -6.30 10.23
CA LEU A 251 17.45 -6.97 9.26
C LEU A 251 17.77 -8.47 9.17
N ALA A 252 19.05 -8.86 9.20
CA ALA A 252 19.48 -10.25 9.17
C ALA A 252 19.09 -11.01 10.43
N HIS A 253 19.10 -10.36 11.59
CA HIS A 253 18.54 -10.93 12.82
C HIS A 253 17.05 -11.24 12.70
N HIS A 254 16.31 -10.44 11.93
CA HIS A 254 14.92 -10.71 11.58
C HIS A 254 14.74 -11.67 10.40
N GLY A 255 15.80 -12.36 9.96
CA GLY A 255 15.74 -13.43 8.96
C GLY A 255 16.10 -13.02 7.53
N ALA A 256 16.61 -11.80 7.31
CA ALA A 256 17.10 -11.40 5.99
C ALA A 256 18.41 -12.12 5.60
N ASN A 257 18.53 -12.52 4.34
CA ASN A 257 19.63 -13.38 3.89
C ASN A 257 20.84 -12.60 3.28
N PHE A 258 22.03 -12.76 3.86
CA PHE A 258 23.31 -12.19 3.37
C PHE A 258 23.91 -12.91 2.15
N TYR A 259 23.34 -14.03 1.73
CA TYR A 259 23.91 -14.90 0.69
C TYR A 259 23.07 -14.96 -0.60
N CYS A 260 21.92 -14.28 -0.65
CA CYS A 260 21.16 -14.20 -1.89
C CYS A 260 21.89 -13.35 -2.93
N LYS A 261 21.95 -13.81 -4.18
CA LYS A 261 22.51 -13.04 -5.29
C LYS A 261 21.41 -12.19 -5.93
N ASN A 262 21.70 -10.92 -6.18
CA ASN A 262 20.84 -10.09 -7.03
C ASN A 262 21.05 -10.40 -8.53
N LYS A 263 20.32 -9.71 -9.43
CA LYS A 263 20.46 -9.90 -10.89
C LYS A 263 21.87 -9.59 -11.43
N SER A 264 22.70 -8.89 -10.67
CA SER A 264 24.12 -8.66 -11.01
C SER A 264 25.07 -9.74 -10.47
N GLY A 265 24.54 -10.82 -9.88
CA GLY A 265 25.32 -11.92 -9.31
C GLY A 265 26.02 -11.59 -8.00
N ARG A 266 25.75 -10.43 -7.40
CA ARG A 266 26.39 -9.97 -6.15
C ARG A 266 25.51 -10.32 -4.96
N THR A 267 26.14 -10.73 -3.86
CA THR A 267 25.50 -10.86 -2.55
C THR A 267 25.58 -9.54 -1.77
N PRO A 268 24.77 -9.33 -0.70
CA PRO A 268 24.95 -8.19 0.19
C PRO A 268 26.38 -8.11 0.75
N LEU A 269 27.00 -9.25 1.10
CA LEU A 269 28.38 -9.30 1.59
C LEU A 269 29.42 -8.81 0.57
N ASP A 270 29.10 -8.84 -0.73
CA ASP A 270 30.00 -8.34 -1.78
C ASP A 270 29.98 -6.81 -1.90
N LEU A 271 29.00 -6.15 -1.29
CA LEU A 271 28.93 -4.69 -1.22
C LEU A 271 29.80 -4.10 -0.10
N ILE A 272 30.27 -4.93 0.83
CA ILE A 272 31.06 -4.51 1.99
C ILE A 272 32.55 -4.46 1.62
N LYS A 273 33.11 -3.25 1.62
CA LYS A 273 34.52 -3.00 1.26
C LYS A 273 35.51 -3.44 2.35
N LYS A 274 35.14 -3.28 3.62
CA LYS A 274 35.99 -3.60 4.79
C LYS A 274 36.00 -5.13 5.01
N GLU A 275 37.12 -5.79 4.72
CA GLU A 275 37.23 -7.25 4.76
C GLU A 275 37.08 -7.84 6.18
N ASN A 276 37.52 -7.11 7.21
CA ASN A 276 37.29 -7.48 8.60
C ASN A 276 35.78 -7.54 8.92
N LEU A 277 35.01 -6.51 8.56
CA LEU A 277 33.55 -6.50 8.74
C LEU A 277 32.87 -7.63 7.97
N LYS A 278 33.30 -7.89 6.74
CA LYS A 278 32.79 -9.02 5.93
C LYS A 278 33.00 -10.36 6.65
N LYS A 279 34.15 -10.58 7.28
CA LYS A 279 34.44 -11.78 8.07
C LYS A 279 33.58 -11.85 9.33
N MET A 280 33.44 -10.74 10.07
CA MET A 280 32.61 -10.68 11.27
C MET A 280 31.15 -11.01 10.96
N LEU A 281 30.59 -10.42 9.90
CA LEU A 281 29.21 -10.70 9.48
C LEU A 281 29.01 -12.14 9.01
N LYS A 282 29.97 -12.75 8.32
CA LYS A 282 29.91 -14.18 7.97
C LYS A 282 29.87 -15.08 9.20
N THR A 283 30.62 -14.70 10.24
CA THR A 283 30.63 -15.42 11.52
C THR A 283 29.30 -15.25 12.26
N LEU A 284 28.80 -14.01 12.38
CA LEU A 284 27.55 -13.68 13.06
C LEU A 284 26.33 -14.29 12.34
N PHE A 285 26.29 -14.15 11.02
CA PHE A 285 25.20 -14.60 10.15
C PHE A 285 25.71 -15.70 9.22
N SER A 286 25.96 -16.86 9.79
CA SER A 286 26.31 -18.05 9.01
C SER A 286 25.14 -18.44 8.08
N PRO A 287 25.41 -19.01 6.88
CA PRO A 287 24.35 -19.46 5.99
C PRO A 287 23.43 -20.43 6.71
N GLN A 288 22.13 -20.12 6.74
CA GLN A 288 21.15 -20.97 7.41
C GLN A 288 21.04 -22.34 6.71
N CYS A 289 21.18 -22.39 5.38
CA CYS A 289 21.40 -23.64 4.66
C CYS A 289 22.85 -23.78 4.15
N ARG A 290 23.46 -24.93 4.44
CA ARG A 290 24.82 -25.31 4.01
C ARG A 290 24.95 -25.69 2.53
N TRP A 291 23.84 -26.02 1.85
CA TRP A 291 23.85 -26.59 0.49
C TRP A 291 23.20 -25.74 -0.61
N CYS A 292 22.49 -24.64 -0.29
CA CYS A 292 21.92 -23.78 -1.32
C CYS A 292 22.67 -22.44 -1.42
N GLN A 293 23.46 -22.28 -2.49
CA GLN A 293 24.05 -20.99 -2.85
C GLN A 293 23.05 -20.09 -3.62
N GLU A 294 21.88 -20.62 -3.99
CA GLU A 294 21.02 -20.00 -5.02
C GLU A 294 19.51 -19.99 -4.71
N ASN A 295 19.05 -20.68 -3.64
CA ASN A 295 17.62 -20.70 -3.35
C ASN A 295 17.22 -19.68 -2.28
N MET A 296 16.13 -18.97 -2.56
CA MET A 296 15.41 -18.16 -1.59
C MET A 296 14.97 -19.05 -0.42
N ALA A 297 15.24 -18.62 0.80
CA ALA A 297 14.75 -19.30 1.99
C ALA A 297 13.25 -18.98 2.12
N THR A 298 12.39 -19.99 1.94
CA THR A 298 10.92 -19.83 1.89
C THR A 298 10.20 -20.55 3.03
N VAL A 299 10.87 -21.46 3.73
CA VAL A 299 10.25 -22.29 4.78
C VAL A 299 10.57 -21.72 6.16
N ARG A 300 9.57 -21.09 6.80
CA ARG A 300 9.67 -20.63 8.19
C ARG A 300 9.36 -21.76 9.17
N LEU A 301 10.25 -21.98 10.13
CA LEU A 301 10.08 -22.99 11.17
C LEU A 301 9.36 -22.43 12.40
N GLN A 302 8.22 -23.04 12.73
CA GLN A 302 7.46 -22.75 13.93
C GLN A 302 8.15 -23.40 15.17
N PRO A 303 8.02 -22.80 16.37
CA PRO A 303 6.98 -21.84 16.74
C PRO A 303 7.36 -20.36 16.66
N CYS A 304 8.62 -19.98 16.44
CA CYS A 304 8.99 -18.56 16.37
C CYS A 304 9.01 -18.00 14.93
N GLY A 305 9.13 -18.85 13.91
CA GLY A 305 9.20 -18.40 12.51
C GLY A 305 10.52 -17.74 12.11
N ASP A 306 11.47 -17.61 13.05
CA ASP A 306 12.76 -16.91 12.87
C ASP A 306 13.79 -17.70 12.04
N ILE A 307 13.54 -18.99 11.80
CA ILE A 307 14.46 -19.86 11.08
C ILE A 307 13.90 -20.13 9.69
N VAL A 308 14.67 -19.81 8.66
CA VAL A 308 14.23 -19.90 7.27
C VAL A 308 15.17 -20.81 6.47
N PHE A 309 14.63 -21.90 5.92
CA PHE A 309 15.36 -22.79 5.01
C PHE A 309 14.78 -22.70 3.60
N CYS A 310 15.57 -23.11 2.58
CA CYS A 310 14.95 -23.49 1.32
C CYS A 310 14.29 -24.87 1.44
N GLU A 311 13.28 -25.14 0.61
CA GLU A 311 12.50 -26.39 0.64
C GLU A 311 13.39 -27.64 0.55
N ASN A 312 14.44 -27.60 -0.28
CA ASN A 312 15.39 -28.70 -0.43
C ASN A 312 16.14 -28.99 0.88
N CYS A 313 16.72 -27.97 1.52
CA CYS A 313 17.44 -28.18 2.78
C CYS A 313 16.50 -28.53 3.94
N PHE A 314 15.27 -28.00 3.92
CA PHE A 314 14.25 -28.36 4.91
C PHE A 314 13.92 -29.86 4.86
N SER A 315 13.83 -30.43 3.66
CA SER A 315 13.53 -31.85 3.48
C SER A 315 14.56 -32.78 4.15
N GLU A 316 15.82 -32.35 4.24
CA GLU A 316 16.96 -33.10 4.77
C GLU A 316 17.18 -32.93 6.28
N ILE A 317 16.51 -31.98 6.94
CA ILE A 317 16.75 -31.67 8.34
C ILE A 317 15.64 -32.23 9.25
N THR A 318 16.03 -32.82 10.38
CA THR A 318 15.12 -33.22 11.46
C THR A 318 15.47 -32.48 12.75
N PHE A 319 14.80 -31.37 13.03
CA PHE A 319 14.86 -30.75 14.36
C PHE A 319 13.78 -31.33 15.27
N LYS A 320 14.12 -31.52 16.55
CA LYS A 320 13.14 -31.80 17.62
C LYS A 320 12.78 -30.53 18.40
N ARG A 321 13.65 -29.52 18.39
CA ARG A 321 13.49 -28.24 19.09
C ARG A 321 14.10 -27.10 18.27
N CYS A 322 13.51 -25.92 18.37
CA CYS A 322 13.97 -24.71 17.72
C CYS A 322 15.33 -24.26 18.32
N PRO A 323 16.39 -24.03 17.52
CA PRO A 323 17.66 -23.52 18.03
C PRO A 323 17.60 -22.09 18.60
N VAL A 324 16.57 -21.30 18.26
CA VAL A 324 16.36 -19.93 18.77
C VAL A 324 15.58 -19.95 20.09
N CYS A 325 14.32 -20.38 20.07
CA CYS A 325 13.43 -20.33 21.23
C CYS A 325 13.39 -21.60 22.08
N ARG A 326 14.08 -22.68 21.66
CA ARG A 326 14.15 -24.00 22.33
C ARG A 326 12.83 -24.77 22.47
N GLU A 327 11.73 -24.21 21.99
CA GLU A 327 10.42 -24.87 21.90
C GLU A 327 10.40 -26.00 20.86
N TYR A 328 9.43 -26.92 20.97
CA TYR A 328 9.29 -28.03 20.03
C TYR A 328 8.84 -27.57 18.64
N THR A 329 9.50 -28.08 17.61
CA THR A 329 9.15 -27.83 16.20
C THR A 329 7.99 -28.74 15.79
N LEU A 330 6.84 -28.18 15.40
CA LEU A 330 5.71 -28.94 14.87
C LEU A 330 6.07 -29.54 13.50
N SER A 331 5.73 -30.82 13.30
CA SER A 331 6.33 -31.70 12.29
C SER A 331 5.91 -31.43 10.84
N LYS A 332 6.66 -32.03 9.90
CA LYS A 332 6.71 -31.89 8.43
C LYS A 332 5.39 -31.81 7.62
N SER A 333 4.20 -31.94 8.19
CA SER A 333 2.97 -32.27 7.42
C SER A 333 1.83 -31.26 7.43
N GLU A 334 1.92 -30.10 8.09
CA GLU A 334 0.73 -29.23 8.22
C GLU A 334 0.73 -27.95 7.38
N PHE A 335 1.80 -27.63 6.66
CA PHE A 335 1.83 -26.41 5.84
C PHE A 335 2.51 -26.67 4.50
N GLY A 336 1.69 -27.03 3.50
CA GLY A 336 2.09 -26.84 2.11
C GLY A 336 2.25 -25.35 1.85
N ALA A 337 3.34 -24.95 1.20
CA ALA A 337 3.43 -23.62 0.59
C ALA A 337 2.17 -23.40 -0.29
N PRO A 338 1.55 -22.21 -0.29
CA PRO A 338 0.51 -21.93 -1.26
C PRO A 338 1.15 -22.04 -2.65
N LYS A 339 0.76 -23.09 -3.39
CA LYS A 339 1.14 -23.23 -4.80
C LYS A 339 0.59 -22.01 -5.52
N PHE A 340 1.47 -21.29 -6.21
CA PHE A 340 1.16 -20.06 -6.94
C PHE A 340 0.12 -20.25 -8.06
N GLU A 341 -0.36 -21.48 -8.29
CA GLU A 341 -1.29 -21.86 -9.36
C GLU A 341 -2.65 -22.40 -8.85
N ASP A 342 -2.86 -22.56 -7.53
CA ASP A 342 -4.11 -23.11 -6.96
C ASP A 342 -4.97 -22.03 -6.25
N MET A 343 -5.03 -20.82 -6.79
CA MET A 343 -5.97 -19.77 -6.35
C MET A 343 -6.98 -19.35 -7.44
N CYS A 344 -7.24 -20.25 -8.37
CA CYS A 344 -8.50 -20.31 -9.08
C CYS A 344 -9.15 -21.64 -8.75
N VAL A 345 -10.42 -21.59 -8.32
CA VAL A 345 -11.27 -22.74 -7.95
C VAL A 345 -11.03 -23.28 -6.54
N LYS A 346 -11.69 -22.66 -5.55
CA LYS A 346 -12.37 -23.32 -4.41
C LYS A 346 -13.12 -22.29 -3.53
N THR A 347 -14.10 -21.62 -4.13
CA THR A 347 -15.29 -21.17 -3.40
C THR A 347 -16.41 -22.13 -3.77
N GLU A 348 -16.45 -23.28 -3.10
CA GLU A 348 -17.67 -24.07 -2.92
C GLU A 348 -17.35 -25.24 -2.00
N ALA A 349 -18.02 -25.24 -0.83
CA ALA A 349 -18.17 -26.29 0.17
C ALA A 349 -17.67 -25.89 1.56
N THR A 350 -18.49 -25.13 2.29
CA THR A 350 -19.08 -25.52 3.60
C THR A 350 -19.99 -24.39 4.09
N CYS A 351 -21.21 -24.35 3.58
CA CYS A 351 -22.36 -23.71 4.24
C CYS A 351 -23.48 -24.76 4.36
N GLN A 352 -23.32 -25.65 5.32
CA GLN A 352 -24.38 -26.41 6.00
C GLN A 352 -23.84 -26.47 7.44
N GLU A 353 -24.40 -25.81 8.44
CA GLU A 353 -25.77 -25.90 8.92
C GLU A 353 -26.20 -24.56 9.52
N LEU A 354 -27.37 -24.05 9.13
CA LEU A 354 -28.38 -23.42 9.99
C LEU A 354 -29.53 -22.89 9.12
N GLY A 355 -30.72 -23.48 9.28
CA GLY A 355 -31.98 -22.75 9.18
C GLY A 355 -32.67 -22.67 7.82
N ALA A 356 -33.71 -23.48 7.68
CA ALA A 356 -34.66 -23.52 6.58
C ALA A 356 -35.41 -22.20 6.33
N ALA A 357 -35.61 -21.86 5.06
CA ALA A 357 -36.88 -21.32 4.54
C ALA A 357 -36.94 -21.51 3.02
N SER A 358 -37.77 -22.46 2.62
CA SER A 358 -38.27 -22.72 1.28
C SER A 358 -38.91 -21.49 0.62
N GLN A 359 -38.61 -21.24 -0.65
CA GLN A 359 -39.62 -21.00 -1.70
C GLN A 359 -39.00 -21.00 -3.11
N ALA A 360 -39.64 -21.78 -3.97
CA ALA A 360 -39.28 -22.06 -5.35
C ALA A 360 -39.63 -20.91 -6.29
N ILE A 361 -38.76 -20.59 -7.27
CA ILE A 361 -39.18 -20.11 -8.62
C ILE A 361 -38.15 -20.61 -9.66
N ALA A 362 -38.68 -21.08 -10.79
CA ALA A 362 -38.06 -21.83 -11.87
C ALA A 362 -36.99 -21.09 -12.70
N ARG A 363 -36.07 -21.88 -13.29
CA ARG A 363 -35.19 -21.48 -14.40
C ARG A 363 -35.97 -21.43 -15.73
N PRO A 364 -35.61 -20.54 -16.66
CA PRO A 364 -35.66 -20.84 -18.09
C PRO A 364 -34.27 -21.22 -18.61
N ILE A 365 -34.25 -22.27 -19.43
CA ILE A 365 -33.16 -22.73 -20.29
C ILE A 365 -33.34 -22.03 -21.65
N PHE A 366 -32.29 -21.45 -22.22
CA PHE A 366 -32.12 -21.18 -23.66
C PHE A 366 -30.61 -21.13 -23.94
N GLU A 367 -30.02 -22.22 -24.44
CA GLU A 367 -29.80 -22.53 -25.87
C GLU A 367 -28.80 -21.59 -26.55
N ASP A 368 -27.58 -22.13 -26.73
CA ASP A 368 -26.50 -21.60 -27.56
C ASP A 368 -26.93 -21.47 -29.02
N LYS A 369 -26.65 -20.33 -29.63
CA LYS A 369 -26.58 -20.21 -31.09
C LYS A 369 -25.31 -19.50 -31.54
N GLU A 370 -24.61 -20.28 -32.36
CA GLU A 370 -23.48 -20.08 -33.25
C GLU A 370 -23.06 -18.66 -33.64
N VAL A 371 -21.73 -18.56 -33.69
CA VAL A 371 -20.85 -17.54 -34.24
C VAL A 371 -21.10 -17.32 -35.74
N GLN A 372 -21.21 -16.06 -36.16
CA GLN A 372 -20.84 -15.64 -37.51
C GLN A 372 -19.88 -14.44 -37.45
N THR A 373 -18.71 -14.68 -38.04
CA THR A 373 -17.63 -13.76 -38.34
C THR A 373 -18.04 -12.76 -39.42
N VAL A 374 -17.73 -11.47 -39.22
CA VAL A 374 -17.61 -10.49 -40.31
C VAL A 374 -16.37 -9.63 -40.06
N GLU A 375 -15.47 -9.63 -41.05
CA GLU A 375 -14.21 -8.88 -41.11
C GLU A 375 -14.45 -7.40 -41.47
N GLU A 376 -13.72 -6.51 -40.76
CA GLU A 376 -12.99 -5.28 -41.18
C GLU A 376 -13.68 -4.16 -42.04
N PRO A 377 -13.22 -2.88 -42.04
CA PRO A 377 -11.80 -2.47 -41.97
C PRO A 377 -11.42 -1.23 -41.13
N ARG A 378 -10.10 -1.17 -40.91
CA ARG A 378 -9.28 -0.11 -40.32
C ARG A 378 -9.41 1.21 -41.09
N ALA A 379 -9.50 2.32 -40.35
CA ALA A 379 -9.26 3.67 -40.86
C ALA A 379 -8.05 4.29 -40.16
N GLU A 380 -6.99 4.50 -40.94
CA GLU A 380 -5.85 5.35 -40.59
C GLU A 380 -6.31 6.82 -40.54
N TYR A 381 -5.86 7.59 -39.55
CA TYR A 381 -5.93 9.06 -39.63
C TYR A 381 -4.58 9.68 -39.32
N ARG A 382 -3.98 10.26 -40.37
CA ARG A 382 -2.78 11.10 -40.32
C ARG A 382 -3.13 12.54 -39.94
N MET A 383 -2.18 13.17 -39.27
CA MET A 383 -2.13 14.55 -38.82
C MET A 383 -2.44 15.59 -39.91
N THR A 384 -3.09 16.68 -39.50
CA THR A 384 -2.85 18.02 -40.10
C THR A 384 -2.73 19.06 -39.00
N LEU A 385 -1.51 19.57 -38.82
CA LEU A 385 -1.19 20.87 -38.26
C LEU A 385 -1.81 21.96 -39.14
N HIS A 386 -2.39 23.01 -38.56
CA HIS A 386 -2.41 24.36 -39.14
C HIS A 386 -2.52 25.42 -38.02
N ASN A 387 -1.45 26.22 -37.96
CA ASN A 387 -1.26 27.61 -37.52
C ASN A 387 -2.15 28.23 -36.44
#